data_AF-A0A0F9MTI2-F1
#
_entry.id   AF-A0A0F9MTI2-F1
#
_cell.length_a   1.000
_cell.length_b   1.000
_cell.length_c   1.000
_cell.angle_alpha   90.00
_cell.angle_beta   90.00
_cell.angle_gamma   90.00
#
_symmetry.space_group_name_H-M   'P 1'
#
loop_
_entity.id
_entity.type
_entity.pdbx_description
1 polymer ?
#
loop_
_entity_poly.entity_id
_entity_poly.type
_entity_poly.pdbx_seq_one_letter_code
_entity_poly.pdbx_strand_id
1 'polypeptide(L)'
;MKFDESIKTFNKGLNLTKKMYESSEKNNEISEIKSLINQSKIAKIKNTILNLGTKFGRLHIMEISEECGEDEGLIISTVREMIKVSEIYAKYFESSKSVAFDQQANMKEVDKLMEQY
;
A
#
# COMPACT_ATOMS: atom_id res chain seq x y z
N MET A 1 -58.78 -5.40 11.75
CA MET A 1 -57.66 -4.73 12.43
C MET A 1 -56.62 -4.33 11.38
N LYS A 2 -56.73 -3.14 10.78
CA LYS A 2 -55.78 -2.66 9.75
C LYS A 2 -54.50 -2.05 10.35
N PHE A 3 -54.56 -1.67 11.63
CA PHE A 3 -53.46 -1.02 12.33
C PHE A 3 -52.33 -1.98 12.71
N ASP A 4 -52.64 -3.20 13.16
CA ASP A 4 -51.62 -4.19 13.56
C ASP A 4 -50.75 -4.63 12.38
N GLU A 5 -51.37 -4.80 11.21
CA GLU A 5 -50.67 -5.15 9.97
C GLU A 5 -49.76 -4.02 9.48
N SER A 6 -50.21 -2.77 9.67
CA SER A 6 -49.42 -1.57 9.37
C SER A 6 -48.22 -1.44 10.32
N ILE A 7 -48.40 -1.67 11.62
CA ILE A 7 -47.32 -1.65 12.63
C ILE A 7 -46.29 -2.74 12.34
N LYS A 8 -46.74 -3.95 12.00
CA LYS A 8 -45.85 -5.07 11.63
C LYS A 8 -45.00 -4.73 10.40
N THR A 9 -45.62 -4.11 9.40
CA THR A 9 -44.94 -3.68 8.16
C THR A 9 -43.92 -2.58 8.44
N PHE A 10 -44.29 -1.58 9.24
CA PHE A 10 -43.39 -0.51 9.67
C PHE A 10 -42.17 -1.04 10.43
N ASN A 11 -42.38 -1.92 11.41
CA ASN A 11 -41.29 -2.53 12.18
C ASN A 11 -40.36 -3.38 11.31
N LYS A 12 -40.90 -4.06 10.30
CA LYS A 12 -40.10 -4.81 9.32
C LYS A 12 -39.22 -3.86 8.50
N GLY A 13 -39.77 -2.74 8.03
CA GLY A 13 -39.01 -1.70 7.34
C GLY A 13 -37.91 -1.10 8.22
N LEU A 14 -38.23 -0.78 9.47
CA LEU A 14 -37.31 -0.19 10.44
C LEU A 14 -36.15 -1.14 10.79
N ASN A 15 -36.42 -2.44 10.88
CA ASN A 15 -35.39 -3.46 11.07
C ASN A 15 -34.51 -3.61 9.81
N LEU A 16 -35.11 -3.57 8.62
CA LEU A 16 -34.37 -3.62 7.36
C LEU A 16 -33.43 -2.42 7.22
N THR A 17 -33.90 -1.20 7.53
CA THR A 17 -33.08 0.02 7.46
C THR A 17 -31.95 0.01 8.49
N LYS A 18 -32.19 -0.48 9.72
CA LYS A 18 -31.13 -0.66 10.73
C LYS A 18 -30.05 -1.61 10.24
N LYS A 19 -30.44 -2.78 9.72
CA LYS A 19 -29.50 -3.75 9.13
C LYS A 19 -28.73 -3.18 7.94
N MET A 20 -29.39 -2.41 7.07
CA MET A 20 -28.74 -1.75 5.94
C MET A 20 -27.73 -0.70 6.40
N TYR A 21 -28.09 0.14 7.37
CA TYR A 21 -27.20 1.15 7.95
C TYR A 21 -25.98 0.51 8.62
N GLU A 22 -26.19 -0.47 9.51
CA GLU A 22 -25.12 -1.24 10.15
C GLU A 22 -24.22 -1.92 9.10
N SER A 23 -24.79 -2.45 8.01
CA SER A 23 -24.00 -3.06 6.95
C SER A 23 -23.19 -2.05 6.13
N SER A 24 -23.72 -0.84 5.91
CA SER A 24 -23.02 0.22 5.17
C SER A 24 -21.87 0.81 5.97
N GLU A 25 -22.11 1.15 7.24
CA GLU A 25 -21.04 1.64 8.13
C GLU A 25 -19.95 0.58 8.30
N LYS A 26 -20.32 -0.67 8.55
CA LYS A 26 -19.36 -1.77 8.62
C LYS A 26 -18.57 -1.95 7.33
N ASN A 27 -19.20 -1.84 6.16
CA ASN A 27 -18.49 -1.93 4.88
C ASN A 27 -17.51 -0.78 4.68
N ASN A 28 -17.87 0.43 5.12
CA ASN A 28 -16.98 1.60 5.09
C ASN A 28 -15.78 1.38 6.01
N GLU A 29 -16.00 0.99 7.27
CA GLU A 29 -14.92 0.68 8.22
C GLU A 29 -13.99 -0.43 7.69
N ILE A 30 -14.55 -1.50 7.11
CA ILE A 30 -13.75 -2.57 6.49
C ILE A 30 -12.91 -2.02 5.33
N SER A 31 -13.46 -1.12 4.52
CA SER A 31 -12.73 -0.48 3.42
C SER A 31 -11.59 0.40 3.93
N GLU A 32 -11.82 1.15 5.01
CA GLU A 32 -10.81 1.98 5.66
C GLU A 32 -9.69 1.12 6.25
N ILE A 33 -10.03 0.04 6.96
CA ILE A 33 -9.05 -0.92 7.51
C ILE A 33 -8.22 -1.53 6.38
N LYS A 34 -8.85 -1.94 5.27
CA LYS A 34 -8.13 -2.46 4.09
C LYS A 34 -7.16 -1.43 3.52
N SER A 35 -7.59 -0.17 3.43
CA SER A 35 -6.75 0.94 2.96
C SER A 35 -5.53 1.13 3.87
N LEU A 36 -5.73 1.18 5.18
CA LEU A 36 -4.66 1.33 6.17
C LEU A 36 -3.67 0.15 6.15
N ILE A 37 -4.17 -1.09 6.03
CA ILE A 37 -3.33 -2.28 5.88
C ILE A 37 -2.47 -2.15 4.61
N ASN A 38 -3.07 -1.75 3.48
CA ASN A 38 -2.33 -1.60 2.23
C ASN A 38 -1.25 -0.50 2.33
N GLN A 39 -1.57 0.63 2.97
CA GLN A 39 -0.60 1.70 3.22
C GLN A 39 0.55 1.22 4.09
N SER A 40 0.27 0.46 5.15
CA SER A 40 1.30 -0.11 6.02
C SER A 40 2.22 -1.07 5.28
N LYS A 41 1.67 -1.90 4.38
CA LYS A 41 2.45 -2.81 3.53
C LYS A 41 3.37 -2.04 2.59
N ILE A 42 2.84 -1.02 1.91
CA ILE A 42 3.62 -0.14 1.02
C ILE A 42 4.76 0.53 1.80
N ALA A 43 4.47 1.10 2.97
CA ALA A 43 5.49 1.74 3.81
C ALA A 43 6.60 0.76 4.21
N LYS A 44 6.24 -0.49 4.57
CA LYS A 44 7.21 -1.55 4.88
C LYS A 44 8.10 -1.86 3.68
N ILE A 45 7.51 -2.05 2.50
CA ILE A 45 8.25 -2.32 1.25
C ILE A 45 9.21 -1.17 0.92
N LYS A 46 8.74 0.08 1.00
CA LYS A 46 9.59 1.27 0.76
C LYS A 46 10.80 1.29 1.69
N ASN A 47 10.59 1.10 2.99
CA ASN A 47 11.66 1.07 3.97
C ASN A 47 12.67 -0.06 3.68
N THR A 48 12.19 -1.25 3.33
CA THR A 48 13.07 -2.36 2.93
C THR A 48 13.89 -2.01 1.69
N ILE A 49 13.28 -1.42 0.66
CA ILE A 49 13.98 -1.01 -0.57
C ILE A 49 15.06 0.03 -0.29
N LEU A 50 14.75 1.06 0.51
CA LEU A 50 15.73 2.10 0.87
C LEU A 50 16.89 1.49 1.68
N ASN A 51 16.59 0.66 2.67
CA ASN A 51 17.60 0.01 3.49
C ASN A 51 18.52 -0.91 2.68
N LEU A 52 17.96 -1.74 1.80
CA LEU A 52 18.74 -2.66 0.98
C LEU A 52 19.46 -1.93 -0.16
N GLY A 53 18.86 -0.90 -0.75
CA GLY A 53 19.45 -0.12 -1.84
C GLY A 53 20.71 0.66 -1.43
N THR A 54 20.85 1.00 -0.15
CA THR A 54 22.12 1.56 0.39
C THR A 54 23.26 0.53 0.45
N LYS A 55 22.93 -0.77 0.55
CA LYS A 55 23.90 -1.86 0.74
C LYS A 55 24.25 -2.56 -0.56
N PHE A 56 23.28 -2.67 -1.47
CA PHE A 56 23.37 -3.46 -2.68
C PHE A 56 23.07 -2.61 -3.91
N GLY A 57 23.91 -2.67 -4.94
CA GLY A 57 23.69 -1.97 -6.21
C GLY A 57 22.56 -2.58 -7.06
N ARG A 58 22.18 -3.83 -6.79
CA ARG A 58 21.10 -4.55 -7.46
C ARG A 58 20.40 -5.47 -6.48
N LEU A 59 19.08 -5.58 -6.59
CA LEU A 59 18.25 -6.49 -5.80
C LEU A 59 17.25 -7.21 -6.70
N HIS A 60 17.04 -8.50 -6.45
CA HIS A 60 15.92 -9.26 -6.99
C HIS A 60 14.66 -9.02 -6.16
N ILE A 61 13.49 -9.04 -6.81
CA ILE A 61 12.21 -8.86 -6.12
C ILE A 61 11.98 -9.96 -5.07
N MET A 62 12.47 -11.18 -5.34
CA MET A 62 12.41 -12.29 -4.38
C MET A 62 13.16 -11.98 -3.09
N GLU A 63 14.36 -11.38 -3.16
CA GLU A 63 15.14 -11.00 -1.96
C GLU A 63 14.40 -9.93 -1.14
N ILE A 64 13.76 -8.97 -1.82
CA ILE A 64 12.93 -7.97 -1.15
C ILE A 64 11.70 -8.63 -0.50
N SER A 65 11.08 -9.60 -1.18
CA SER A 65 9.94 -10.35 -0.66
C SER A 65 10.32 -11.20 0.56
N GLU A 66 11.48 -11.84 0.55
CA GLU A 66 12.00 -12.59 1.70
C GLU A 66 12.23 -11.68 2.91
N GLU A 67 12.79 -10.48 2.70
CA GLU A 67 13.07 -9.53 3.77
C GLU A 67 11.80 -8.89 4.35
N CYS A 68 10.83 -8.49 3.51
CA CYS A 68 9.62 -7.80 3.97
C CYS A 68 8.40 -8.70 4.16
N GLY A 69 8.42 -9.94 3.67
CA GLY A 69 7.31 -10.89 3.72
C GLY A 69 6.08 -10.47 2.91
N GLU A 70 6.24 -9.63 1.89
CA GLU A 70 5.13 -9.14 1.05
C GLU A 70 5.16 -9.76 -0.36
N ASP A 71 4.01 -9.70 -1.03
CA ASP A 71 3.81 -10.24 -2.37
C ASP A 71 4.66 -9.53 -3.44
N GLU A 72 5.24 -10.30 -4.37
CA GLU A 72 6.09 -9.77 -5.44
C GLU A 72 5.37 -8.72 -6.29
N GLY A 73 4.07 -8.88 -6.58
CA GLY A 73 3.29 -7.95 -7.38
C GLY A 73 3.14 -6.59 -6.69
N LEU A 74 2.86 -6.61 -5.38
CA LEU A 74 2.82 -5.38 -4.57
C LEU A 74 4.20 -4.71 -4.50
N ILE A 75 5.27 -5.50 -4.39
CA ILE A 75 6.64 -4.97 -4.40
C ILE A 75 6.96 -4.32 -5.76
N ILE A 76 6.68 -5.00 -6.87
CA ILE A 76 6.95 -4.50 -8.23
C ILE A 76 6.21 -3.18 -8.48
N SER A 77 4.92 -3.11 -8.13
CA SER A 77 4.15 -1.88 -8.27
C SER A 77 4.71 -0.74 -7.41
N THR A 78 5.12 -1.04 -6.17
CA THR A 78 5.74 -0.07 -5.26
C THR A 78 7.07 0.44 -5.81
N VAL A 79 7.97 -0.45 -6.26
CA VAL A 79 9.26 -0.10 -6.87
C VAL A 79 9.05 0.81 -8.08
N ARG A 80 8.12 0.46 -8.97
CA ARG A 80 7.83 1.26 -10.17
C ARG A 80 7.33 2.66 -9.80
N GLU A 81 6.47 2.77 -8.79
CA GLU A 81 6.00 4.07 -8.33
C GLU A 81 7.14 4.90 -7.71
N MET A 82 7.97 4.30 -6.85
CA MET A 82 9.13 4.98 -6.25
C MET A 82 10.09 5.52 -7.32
N ILE A 83 10.35 4.77 -8.39
CA ILE A 83 11.18 5.23 -9.51
C ILE A 83 10.48 6.39 -10.25
N LYS A 84 9.18 6.23 -10.54
CA LYS A 84 8.39 7.21 -11.31
C LYS A 84 8.32 8.57 -10.61
N VAL A 85 8.18 8.58 -9.28
CA VAL A 85 8.14 9.82 -8.48
C VAL A 85 9.53 10.29 -8.06
N SER A 86 10.59 9.66 -8.57
CA SER A 86 12.00 9.96 -8.24
C SER A 86 12.32 9.88 -6.74
N GLU A 87 11.59 9.04 -6.00
CA GLU A 87 11.91 8.69 -4.61
C GLU A 87 13.17 7.82 -4.53
N ILE A 88 13.45 7.04 -5.58
CA ILE A 88 14.73 6.33 -5.77
C ILE A 88 15.23 6.51 -7.19
N TYR A 89 16.55 6.67 -7.35
CA TYR A 89 17.20 6.59 -8.64
C TYR A 89 17.55 5.13 -8.94
N ALA A 90 16.70 4.46 -9.71
CA ALA A 90 16.87 3.06 -10.06
C ALA A 90 16.22 2.70 -11.40
N LYS A 91 16.59 1.53 -11.92
CA LYS A 91 15.96 0.91 -13.10
C LYS A 91 15.42 -0.47 -12.75
N TYR A 92 14.14 -0.70 -13.05
CA TYR A 92 13.53 -2.01 -12.94
C TYR A 92 13.69 -2.83 -14.23
N PHE A 93 14.02 -4.11 -14.09
CA PHE A 93 14.24 -5.07 -15.18
C PHE A 93 13.21 -6.20 -15.10
N GLU A 94 12.21 -6.16 -15.97
CA GLU A 94 11.12 -7.16 -16.01
C GLU A 94 11.65 -8.59 -16.19
N SER A 95 12.57 -8.80 -17.13
CA SER A 95 13.06 -10.13 -17.52
C SER A 95 13.74 -10.91 -16.39
N SER A 96 14.31 -10.19 -15.42
CA SER A 96 15.04 -10.78 -14.28
C SER A 96 14.38 -10.48 -12.95
N LYS A 97 13.22 -9.80 -12.96
CA LYS A 97 12.54 -9.25 -11.77
C LYS A 97 13.55 -8.66 -10.78
N SER A 98 14.28 -7.64 -11.22
CA SER A 98 15.28 -7.00 -10.38
C SER A 98 15.31 -5.49 -10.56
N VAL A 99 15.75 -4.79 -9.53
CA VAL A 99 15.96 -3.35 -9.50
C VAL A 99 17.45 -3.08 -9.37
N ALA A 100 18.01 -2.24 -10.23
CA ALA A 100 19.39 -1.77 -10.12
C ALA A 100 19.39 -0.28 -9.74
N PHE A 101 20.09 0.06 -8.66
CA PHE A 101 20.15 1.40 -8.11
C PHE A 101 21.31 2.18 -8.72
N ASP A 102 21.06 3.44 -9.06
CA ASP A 102 22.12 4.39 -9.36
C ASP A 102 22.63 4.99 -8.04
N GLN A 103 23.58 4.27 -7.42
CA GLN A 103 24.14 4.67 -6.12
C GLN A 103 24.82 6.06 -6.19
N GLN A 104 25.38 6.46 -7.34
CA GLN A 104 26.02 7.76 -7.49
C GLN A 104 25.01 8.91 -7.54
N ALA A 105 23.86 8.73 -8.20
CA ALA A 105 22.77 9.69 -8.17
C ALA A 105 22.18 9.83 -6.75
N ASN A 106 21.98 8.71 -6.05
CA ASN A 106 21.45 8.72 -4.69
C ASN A 106 22.36 9.45 -3.69
N MET A 107 23.70 9.28 -3.76
CA MET A 107 24.63 9.99 -2.87
C MET A 107 24.67 11.50 -3.13
N LYS A 108 24.65 11.92 -4.41
CA LYS A 108 24.66 13.34 -4.78
C LYS A 108 23.42 14.09 -4.30
N GLU A 109 22.27 13.43 -4.18
CA GLU A 109 21.05 14.02 -3.62
C GLU A 109 21.20 14.29 -2.12
N VAL A 110 21.78 13.33 -1.39
CA VAL A 110 22.03 13.44 0.06
C VAL A 110 23.02 14.57 0.33
N ASP A 111 24.09 14.67 -0.44
CA ASP A 111 25.08 15.76 -0.28
C ASP A 111 24.43 17.14 -0.49
N LYS A 112 23.57 17.29 -1.51
CA LYS A 112 22.82 18.54 -1.75
C LYS A 112 21.86 18.90 -0.62
N LEU A 113 21.22 17.91 0.00
CA LEU A 113 20.34 18.13 1.15
C LEU A 113 21.13 18.57 2.38
N MET A 114 22.35 18.05 2.55
CA MET A 114 23.24 18.43 3.65
C MET A 114 23.85 19.83 3.47
N GLU A 115 24.06 20.29 2.23
CA GLU A 115 24.54 21.65 1.94
C GLU A 115 23.51 22.76 2.23
N GLN A 116 22.23 22.41 2.37
CA GLN A 116 21.15 23.37 2.66
C GLN A 116 20.91 23.60 4.17
N TYR A 117 21.65 22.90 5.04
CA TYR A 117 21.64 23.05 6.50
C TYR A 117 22.97 23.58 7.01
#